data_AF-A0A1Y2X628-F1
#
_entry.id   AF-A0A1Y2X628-F1
#
_cell.length_a   1.000
_cell.length_b   1.000
_cell.length_c   1.000
_cell.angle_alpha   90.00
_cell.angle_beta   90.00
_cell.angle_gamma   90.00
#
_symmetry.space_group_name_H-M   'P 1'
#
loop_
_entity.id
_entity.type
_entity.pdbx_description
1 polymer ?
#
loop_
_entity_poly.entity_id
_entity_poly.type
_entity_poly.pdbx_seq_one_letter_code
_entity_poly.pdbx_strand_id
1 'polypeptide(L)'
;MRFLCLPGAYGSAKNFGVQLGPFAKHMEDRGLATFTFTQGVHEVEPPLGWENYFGSRPLYRFLEAAGGTGDAFEVVRRVRHIPRGLSPEATLRLFKPPRPIEFDWSTFREALNHIFETIESDPEIDGLIGYSEGAMMAASICAEENRRWEEKAIPRRIKFAIFFAGTPPLVAEGDGFVARLADEHGTSISIPTFHVFGSNDPLVYSSVALYNACDQDLAQLYDHGLGHLVPRDADNVEQLGDVLADVITRINKDSEKDKDKATSATAVTNAAEIESVSASDTEPSADGYSATGPSSAASSDESSDLDSRSSQGVGSEGIAKV
;
A
#
# COMPACT_ATOMS: atom_id res chain seq x y z
N MET A 1 7.51 2.56 17.74
CA MET A 1 7.34 1.98 16.39
C MET A 1 8.60 2.27 15.57
N ARG A 2 9.04 1.39 14.67
CA ARG A 2 10.28 1.62 13.89
C ARG A 2 9.96 1.83 12.43
N PHE A 3 10.45 2.95 11.90
CA PHE A 3 10.16 3.38 10.54
C PHE A 3 11.35 3.18 9.61
N LEU A 4 11.08 2.63 8.43
CA LEU A 4 11.97 2.74 7.27
C LEU A 4 11.59 3.97 6.45
N CYS A 5 12.57 4.84 6.19
CA CYS A 5 12.39 6.16 5.58
C CYS A 5 12.96 6.18 4.16
N LEU A 6 12.10 6.41 3.18
CA LEU A 6 12.40 6.37 1.75
C LEU A 6 12.43 7.80 1.16
N PRO A 7 13.58 8.24 0.61
CA PRO A 7 13.75 9.58 0.06
C PRO A 7 12.96 9.80 -1.24
N GLY A 8 12.75 11.07 -1.60
CA GLY A 8 12.26 11.42 -2.94
C GLY A 8 13.29 11.20 -4.05
N ALA A 9 12.87 11.46 -5.29
CA ALA A 9 13.74 11.38 -6.45
C ALA A 9 14.96 12.28 -6.29
N TYR A 10 16.12 11.79 -6.75
CA TYR A 10 17.42 12.44 -6.56
C TYR A 10 17.79 12.64 -5.08
N GLY A 11 17.21 11.85 -4.17
CA GLY A 11 17.52 11.90 -2.76
C GLY A 11 18.60 10.88 -2.35
N SER A 12 18.91 10.86 -1.05
CA SER A 12 19.77 9.85 -0.43
C SER A 12 19.35 9.69 1.02
N ALA A 13 19.77 8.60 1.68
CA ALA A 13 19.50 8.37 3.09
C ALA A 13 20.00 9.55 3.94
N LYS A 14 21.18 10.06 3.60
CA LYS A 14 21.76 11.25 4.24
C LYS A 14 20.90 12.51 4.05
N ASN A 15 20.54 12.83 2.81
CA ASN A 15 19.77 14.05 2.52
C ASN A 15 18.38 13.98 3.15
N PHE A 16 17.73 12.80 3.12
CA PHE A 16 16.41 12.63 3.72
C PHE A 16 16.45 12.64 5.25
N GLY A 17 17.52 12.12 5.86
CA GLY A 17 17.78 12.30 7.30
C GLY A 17 17.84 13.77 7.71
N VAL A 18 18.39 14.65 6.86
CA VAL A 18 18.39 16.10 7.11
C VAL A 18 17.01 16.72 6.90
N GLN A 19 16.27 16.28 5.88
CA GLN A 19 14.92 16.80 5.58
C GLN A 19 13.91 16.43 6.66
N LEU A 20 13.88 15.16 7.08
CA LEU A 20 12.97 14.63 8.10
C LEU A 20 13.47 14.91 9.53
N GLY A 21 14.73 15.32 9.69
CA GLY A 21 15.42 15.44 10.98
C GLY A 21 14.63 16.15 12.09
N PRO A 22 14.03 17.34 11.86
CA PRO A 22 13.22 18.01 12.89
C PRO A 22 12.05 17.16 13.39
N PHE A 23 11.30 16.54 12.46
CA PHE A 23 10.19 15.66 12.80
C PHE A 23 10.66 14.36 13.47
N ALA A 24 11.70 13.72 12.93
CA ALA A 24 12.27 12.51 13.49
C ALA A 24 12.74 12.73 14.94
N LYS A 25 13.51 13.80 15.18
CA LYS A 25 13.96 14.19 16.52
C LYS A 25 12.79 14.47 17.46
N HIS A 26 11.77 15.19 16.99
CA HIS A 26 10.58 15.49 17.81
C HIS A 26 9.88 14.19 18.28
N MET A 27 9.80 13.17 17.43
CA MET A 27 9.19 11.88 17.79
C MET A 27 10.11 10.99 18.64
N GLU A 28 11.42 11.02 18.40
CA GLU A 28 12.42 10.30 19.20
C GLU A 28 12.50 10.84 20.63
N ASP A 29 12.48 12.17 20.80
CA ASP A 29 12.49 12.82 22.12
C ASP A 29 11.24 12.44 22.94
N ARG A 30 10.12 12.11 22.27
CA ARG A 30 8.89 11.61 22.89
C ARG A 30 8.91 10.11 23.16
N GLY A 31 9.94 9.38 22.70
CA GLY A 31 10.05 7.93 22.83
C GLY A 31 9.01 7.14 22.03
N LEU A 32 8.42 7.75 20.99
CA LEU A 32 7.32 7.15 20.24
C LEU A 32 7.79 6.38 18.99
N ALA A 33 8.87 6.84 18.37
CA ALA A 33 9.35 6.28 17.11
C ALA A 33 10.88 6.33 16.96
N THR A 34 11.41 5.44 16.13
CA THR A 34 12.82 5.45 15.69
C THR A 34 12.86 5.35 14.17
N PHE A 35 13.87 5.96 13.54
CA PHE A 35 13.91 6.14 12.08
C PHE A 35 15.18 5.54 11.48
N THR A 36 15.02 4.68 10.49
CA THR A 36 16.12 4.14 9.66
C THR A 36 15.94 4.65 8.24
N PHE A 37 17.01 5.19 7.65
CA PHE A 37 16.96 5.80 6.32
C PHE A 37 17.59 4.90 5.27
N THR A 38 16.91 4.76 4.13
CA THR A 38 17.41 4.04 2.96
C THR A 38 17.44 4.95 1.72
N GLN A 39 17.74 4.41 0.56
CA GLN A 39 17.83 5.11 -0.72
C GLN A 39 17.70 4.15 -1.89
N GLY A 40 17.53 4.68 -3.10
CA GLY A 40 17.60 3.88 -4.31
C GLY A 40 19.00 3.30 -4.53
N VAL A 41 19.09 2.26 -5.36
CA VAL A 41 20.36 1.59 -5.68
C VAL A 41 21.04 2.18 -6.92
N HIS A 42 20.32 3.02 -7.69
CA HIS A 42 20.83 3.64 -8.91
C HIS A 42 21.24 5.08 -8.62
N GLU A 43 22.55 5.32 -8.64
CA GLU A 43 23.11 6.67 -8.53
C GLU A 43 22.83 7.46 -9.81
N VAL A 44 22.42 8.72 -9.66
CA VAL A 44 22.05 9.60 -10.76
C VAL A 44 22.60 11.01 -10.57
N GLU A 45 22.78 11.71 -11.67
CA GLU A 45 23.01 13.15 -11.66
C GLU A 45 21.68 13.91 -11.63
N PRO A 46 21.60 15.04 -10.91
CA PRO A 46 20.42 15.88 -10.94
C PRO A 46 20.24 16.51 -12.33
N PRO A 47 19.01 16.94 -12.67
CA PRO A 47 18.75 17.67 -13.90
C PRO A 47 19.61 18.95 -14.01
N LEU A 48 19.97 19.32 -15.23
CA LEU A 48 20.72 20.54 -15.51
C LEU A 48 20.01 21.77 -14.91
N GLY A 49 20.75 22.60 -14.17
CA GLY A 49 20.23 23.79 -13.48
C GLY A 49 19.66 23.52 -12.08
N TRP A 50 19.66 22.26 -11.63
CA TRP A 50 19.15 21.83 -10.33
C TRP A 50 20.23 21.17 -9.45
N GLU A 51 21.50 21.39 -9.78
CA GLU A 51 22.65 20.72 -9.17
C GLU A 51 22.76 20.93 -7.65
N ASN A 52 22.19 22.03 -7.15
CA ASN A 52 22.22 22.42 -5.74
C ASN A 52 20.87 22.22 -5.02
N TYR A 53 19.82 21.77 -5.73
CA TYR A 53 18.47 21.67 -5.16
C TYR A 53 18.28 20.42 -4.30
N PHE A 54 18.80 19.28 -4.75
CA PHE A 54 18.53 17.97 -4.15
C PHE A 54 19.46 17.60 -2.98
N GLY A 55 20.34 18.51 -2.58
CA GLY A 55 21.29 18.30 -1.50
C GLY A 55 22.64 17.74 -1.95
N SER A 56 23.36 17.09 -1.04
CA SER A 56 24.72 16.60 -1.30
C SER A 56 24.70 15.29 -2.08
N ARG A 57 25.64 15.14 -3.03
CA ARG A 57 25.91 13.86 -3.71
C ARG A 57 26.49 12.81 -2.74
N PRO A 58 26.39 11.50 -3.06
CA PRO A 58 25.67 10.91 -4.22
C PRO A 58 24.14 11.04 -4.11
N LEU A 59 23.47 11.09 -5.26
CA LEU A 59 22.00 11.18 -5.36
C LEU A 59 21.47 9.92 -6.04
N TYR A 60 20.29 9.47 -5.64
CA TYR A 60 19.72 8.20 -6.08
C TYR A 60 18.28 8.35 -6.54
N ARG A 61 17.82 7.39 -7.34
CA ARG A 61 16.41 7.19 -7.65
C ARG A 61 16.01 5.73 -7.48
N PHE A 62 14.75 5.52 -7.19
CA PHE A 62 14.10 4.22 -7.21
C PHE A 62 13.55 3.87 -8.60
N LEU A 63 13.38 4.88 -9.46
CA LEU A 63 12.91 4.73 -10.83
C LEU A 63 13.95 5.28 -11.80
N GLU A 64 14.07 4.62 -12.94
CA GLU A 64 14.81 5.19 -14.05
C GLU A 64 14.04 6.36 -14.64
N ALA A 65 14.70 7.50 -14.88
CA ALA A 65 14.07 8.58 -15.59
C ALA A 65 13.90 8.15 -17.06
N ALA A 66 12.66 8.02 -17.52
CA ALA A 66 12.32 7.77 -18.92
C ALA A 66 13.07 8.75 -19.85
N GLY A 67 14.14 8.28 -20.49
CA GLY A 67 14.98 9.07 -21.40
C GLY A 67 15.81 10.13 -20.67
N GLY A 68 17.08 9.80 -20.41
CA GLY A 68 18.06 10.71 -19.81
C GLY A 68 17.95 12.14 -20.34
N THR A 69 17.97 13.11 -19.42
CA THR A 69 17.83 14.57 -19.64
C THR A 69 16.40 15.14 -19.74
N GLY A 70 15.36 14.38 -19.39
CA GLY A 70 14.01 14.94 -19.23
C GLY A 70 13.95 16.04 -18.16
N ASP A 71 13.37 17.19 -18.53
CA ASP A 71 13.12 18.33 -17.64
C ASP A 71 12.30 17.88 -16.41
N ALA A 72 12.89 17.86 -15.21
CA ALA A 72 12.20 17.48 -13.98
C ALA A 72 10.98 18.36 -13.68
N PHE A 73 10.87 19.53 -14.31
CA PHE A 73 9.73 20.42 -14.23
C PHE A 73 8.77 20.27 -15.41
N GLU A 74 8.94 19.32 -16.32
CA GLU A 74 7.97 19.07 -17.38
C GLU A 74 6.59 18.77 -16.77
N VAL A 75 6.56 17.92 -15.74
CA VAL A 75 5.35 17.63 -14.96
C VAL A 75 4.79 18.92 -14.36
N VAL A 76 5.62 19.74 -13.69
CA VAL A 76 5.19 21.01 -13.07
C VAL A 76 4.69 22.03 -14.11
N ARG A 77 5.27 22.09 -15.30
CA ARG A 77 4.81 22.96 -16.40
C ARG A 77 3.49 22.47 -16.99
N ARG A 78 3.31 21.16 -17.12
CA ARG A 78 2.05 20.53 -17.54
C ARG A 78 0.95 20.77 -16.50
N VAL A 79 1.26 20.74 -15.20
CA VAL A 79 0.31 21.04 -14.11
C VAL A 79 -0.35 22.41 -14.31
N ARG A 80 0.40 23.44 -14.72
CA ARG A 80 -0.13 24.80 -14.93
C ARG A 80 -1.23 24.88 -16.01
N HIS A 81 -1.35 23.86 -16.85
CA HIS A 81 -2.30 23.79 -17.94
C HIS A 81 -3.40 22.75 -17.71
N ILE A 82 -3.52 22.19 -16.50
CA ILE A 82 -4.57 21.24 -16.16
C ILE A 82 -5.96 21.92 -16.28
N PRO A 83 -6.90 21.33 -17.03
CA PRO A 83 -8.28 21.77 -17.05
C PRO A 83 -8.90 21.73 -15.64
N ARG A 84 -9.63 22.78 -15.25
CA ARG A 84 -10.35 22.81 -13.97
C ARG A 84 -11.47 21.75 -13.96
N GLY A 85 -11.75 21.22 -12.77
CA GLY A 85 -12.89 20.31 -12.55
C GLY A 85 -12.61 18.83 -12.84
N LEU A 86 -11.36 18.46 -13.14
CA LEU A 86 -10.96 17.06 -13.21
C LEU A 86 -10.83 16.47 -11.80
N SER A 87 -11.13 15.17 -11.67
CA SER A 87 -10.79 14.43 -10.46
C SER A 87 -9.26 14.30 -10.31
N PRO A 88 -8.75 14.01 -9.10
CA PRO A 88 -7.34 13.67 -8.91
C PRO A 88 -6.85 12.59 -9.89
N GLU A 89 -7.59 11.48 -10.02
CA GLU A 89 -7.26 10.35 -10.89
C GLU A 89 -7.28 10.74 -12.37
N ALA A 90 -8.28 11.50 -12.82
CA ALA A 90 -8.36 12.01 -14.18
C ALA A 90 -7.20 12.96 -14.50
N THR A 91 -6.80 13.78 -13.53
CA THR A 91 -5.65 14.67 -13.63
C THR A 91 -4.35 13.89 -13.81
N LEU A 92 -4.16 12.81 -13.04
CA LEU A 92 -2.97 11.96 -13.14
C LEU A 92 -2.83 11.31 -14.51
N ARG A 93 -3.95 10.93 -15.14
CA ARG A 93 -3.94 10.36 -16.50
C ARG A 93 -3.45 11.33 -17.57
N LEU A 94 -3.53 12.65 -17.36
CA LEU A 94 -2.97 13.64 -18.29
C LEU A 94 -1.43 13.63 -18.36
N PHE A 95 -0.78 13.09 -17.34
CA PHE A 95 0.68 12.97 -17.29
C PHE A 95 1.21 11.70 -17.94
N LYS A 96 0.33 10.78 -18.38
CA LYS A 96 0.75 9.65 -19.20
C LYS A 96 1.37 10.19 -20.50
N PRO A 97 2.57 9.72 -20.90
CA PRO A 97 3.18 10.18 -22.12
C PRO A 97 2.27 9.84 -23.32
N PRO A 98 2.20 10.71 -24.35
CA PRO A 98 1.32 10.53 -25.51
C PRO A 98 1.68 9.32 -26.38
N ARG A 99 2.86 8.72 -26.15
CA ARG A 99 3.26 7.42 -26.71
C ARG A 99 3.72 6.55 -25.55
N PRO A 100 3.52 5.21 -25.63
CA PRO A 100 4.15 4.29 -24.69
C PRO A 100 5.65 4.56 -24.69
N ILE A 101 6.18 5.00 -23.56
CA ILE A 101 7.62 4.96 -23.35
C ILE A 101 7.88 3.53 -22.89
N GLU A 102 8.74 2.81 -23.62
CA GLU A 102 9.32 1.59 -23.08
C GLU A 102 10.08 1.97 -21.82
N PHE A 103 9.47 1.69 -20.68
CA PHE A 103 10.05 1.92 -19.38
C PHE A 103 10.74 0.63 -18.97
N ASP A 104 12.04 0.69 -18.72
CA ASP A 104 12.71 -0.45 -18.11
C ASP A 104 12.30 -0.52 -16.64
N TRP A 105 11.45 -1.49 -16.35
CA TRP A 105 10.96 -1.74 -14.99
C TRP A 105 11.95 -2.53 -14.14
N SER A 106 13.11 -2.94 -14.67
CA SER A 106 14.16 -3.66 -13.94
C SER A 106 14.60 -2.87 -12.70
N THR A 107 14.95 -1.60 -12.88
CA THR A 107 15.35 -0.67 -11.82
C THR A 107 14.31 -0.57 -10.71
N PHE A 108 13.04 -0.35 -11.06
CA PHE A 108 11.98 -0.24 -10.06
C PHE A 108 11.72 -1.57 -9.34
N ARG A 109 11.81 -2.69 -10.06
CA ARG A 109 11.66 -4.03 -9.50
C ARG A 109 12.80 -4.39 -8.55
N GLU A 110 14.04 -4.09 -8.92
CA GLU A 110 15.22 -4.25 -8.06
C GLU A 110 15.09 -3.40 -6.80
N ALA A 111 14.67 -2.15 -6.93
CA ALA A 111 14.40 -1.27 -5.79
C ALA A 111 13.30 -1.83 -4.87
N LEU A 112 12.17 -2.29 -5.40
CA LEU A 112 11.11 -2.93 -4.61
C LEU A 112 11.62 -4.14 -3.84
N ASN A 113 12.37 -5.03 -4.51
CA ASN A 113 12.93 -6.22 -3.89
C ASN A 113 13.91 -5.86 -2.76
N HIS A 114 14.78 -4.87 -2.98
CA HIS A 114 15.73 -4.43 -1.96
C HIS A 114 15.04 -3.85 -0.71
N ILE A 115 13.92 -3.14 -0.88
CA ILE A 115 13.13 -2.65 0.25
C ILE A 115 12.45 -3.81 0.99
N PHE A 116 11.89 -4.80 0.29
CA PHE A 116 11.37 -6.01 0.94
C PHE A 116 12.45 -6.75 1.72
N GLU A 117 13.63 -6.97 1.14
CA GLU A 117 14.77 -7.60 1.82
C GLU A 117 15.19 -6.81 3.07
N THR A 118 15.16 -5.48 3.01
CA THR A 118 15.44 -4.61 4.16
C THR A 118 14.43 -4.81 5.29
N ILE A 119 13.13 -4.85 4.95
CA ILE A 119 12.05 -5.10 5.92
C ILE A 119 12.15 -6.51 6.52
N GLU A 120 12.51 -7.51 5.72
CA GLU A 120 12.69 -8.89 6.17
C GLU A 120 13.91 -9.04 7.09
N SER A 121 14.98 -8.30 6.83
CA SER A 121 16.23 -8.35 7.59
C SER A 121 16.15 -7.66 8.96
N ASP A 122 15.24 -6.70 9.13
CA ASP A 122 15.02 -5.98 10.38
C ASP A 122 13.56 -6.15 10.83
N PRO A 123 13.28 -7.16 11.68
CA PRO A 123 11.90 -7.48 12.03
C PRO A 123 11.23 -6.44 12.92
N GLU A 124 11.97 -5.46 13.43
CA GLU A 124 11.41 -4.36 14.20
C GLU A 124 10.75 -3.32 13.29
N ILE A 125 11.11 -3.26 12.00
CA ILE A 125 10.47 -2.36 11.03
C ILE A 125 9.01 -2.78 10.84
N ASP A 126 8.11 -1.93 11.33
CA ASP A 126 6.67 -2.09 11.21
C ASP A 126 5.95 -0.83 10.72
N GLY A 127 6.73 0.20 10.32
CA GLY A 127 6.22 1.40 9.67
C GLY A 127 7.07 1.86 8.48
N LEU A 128 6.43 2.54 7.53
CA LEU A 128 7.11 3.21 6.42
C LEU A 128 6.91 4.73 6.46
N ILE A 129 7.92 5.48 6.05
CA ILE A 129 7.80 6.89 5.72
C ILE A 129 8.38 7.09 4.34
N GLY A 130 7.65 7.73 3.45
CA GLY A 130 8.17 8.09 2.14
C GLY A 130 7.94 9.56 1.82
N TYR A 131 8.84 10.14 1.03
CA TYR A 131 8.66 11.46 0.43
C TYR A 131 8.66 11.37 -1.09
N SER A 132 7.66 11.95 -1.76
CA SER A 132 7.57 12.03 -3.23
C SER A 132 7.73 10.65 -3.90
N GLU A 133 8.79 10.41 -4.69
CA GLU A 133 9.12 9.08 -5.25
C GLU A 133 9.24 7.98 -4.18
N GLY A 134 9.78 8.31 -3.00
CA GLY A 134 9.85 7.38 -1.87
C GLY A 134 8.49 7.11 -1.23
N ALA A 135 7.55 8.05 -1.28
CA ALA A 135 6.16 7.83 -0.87
C ALA A 135 5.44 6.90 -1.83
N MET A 136 5.68 7.06 -3.14
CA MET A 136 5.19 6.10 -4.15
C MET A 136 5.75 4.70 -3.91
N MET A 137 7.06 4.58 -3.63
CA MET A 137 7.69 3.30 -3.31
C MET A 137 7.08 2.68 -2.05
N ALA A 138 6.96 3.46 -0.96
CA ALA A 138 6.34 2.99 0.29
C ALA A 138 4.89 2.55 0.08
N ALA A 139 4.10 3.31 -0.68
CA ALA A 139 2.74 2.94 -1.03
C ALA A 139 2.70 1.64 -1.85
N SER A 140 3.65 1.45 -2.77
CA SER A 140 3.75 0.25 -3.62
C SER A 140 4.05 -0.99 -2.79
N ILE A 141 4.91 -0.88 -1.77
CA ILE A 141 5.16 -1.95 -0.79
C ILE A 141 3.87 -2.28 -0.03
N CYS A 142 3.18 -1.27 0.51
CA CYS A 142 1.91 -1.50 1.24
C CYS A 142 0.84 -2.16 0.36
N ALA A 143 0.70 -1.73 -0.89
CA ALA A 143 -0.25 -2.32 -1.84
C ALA A 143 0.11 -3.76 -2.20
N GLU A 144 1.40 -4.06 -2.36
CA GLU A 144 1.87 -5.42 -2.61
C GLU A 144 1.69 -6.33 -1.39
N GLU A 145 1.94 -5.85 -0.16
CA GLU A 145 1.60 -6.60 1.05
C GLU A 145 0.09 -6.86 1.15
N ASN A 146 -0.74 -5.87 0.78
CA ASN A 146 -2.18 -6.02 0.76
C ASN A 146 -2.63 -7.10 -0.23
N ARG A 147 -2.08 -7.08 -1.44
CA ARG A 147 -2.33 -8.10 -2.46
C ARG A 147 -1.87 -9.50 -2.02
N ARG A 148 -0.68 -9.61 -1.43
CA ARG A 148 -0.15 -10.88 -0.90
C ARG A 148 -1.00 -11.45 0.24
N TRP A 149 -1.56 -10.58 1.08
CA TRP A 149 -2.54 -10.98 2.10
C TRP A 149 -3.82 -11.52 1.46
N GLU A 150 -4.43 -10.78 0.52
CA GLU A 150 -5.70 -11.17 -0.10
C GLU A 150 -5.59 -12.44 -0.95
N GLU A 151 -4.53 -12.55 -1.76
CA GLU A 151 -4.37 -13.68 -2.68
C GLU A 151 -3.78 -14.92 -2.02
N LYS A 152 -2.90 -14.75 -1.02
CA LYS A 152 -2.05 -15.84 -0.49
C LYS A 152 -2.07 -15.96 1.02
N ALA A 153 -2.86 -15.14 1.73
CA ALA A 153 -2.90 -15.07 3.19
C ALA A 153 -1.52 -14.83 3.84
N ILE A 154 -0.60 -14.18 3.13
CA ILE A 154 0.72 -13.80 3.66
C ILE A 154 0.52 -12.56 4.55
N PRO A 155 0.81 -12.63 5.87
CA PRO A 155 0.62 -11.50 6.78
C PRO A 155 1.41 -10.26 6.36
N ARG A 156 0.79 -9.09 6.48
CA ARG A 156 1.45 -7.79 6.27
C ARG A 156 2.48 -7.56 7.38
N ARG A 157 3.66 -7.04 7.03
CA ARG A 157 4.68 -6.61 8.00
C ARG A 157 4.45 -5.17 8.42
N ILE A 158 4.06 -4.32 7.48
CA ILE A 158 3.86 -2.90 7.71
C ILE A 158 2.48 -2.68 8.31
N LYS A 159 2.44 -1.98 9.44
CA LYS A 159 1.22 -1.67 10.19
C LYS A 159 0.77 -0.23 9.97
N PHE A 160 1.67 0.64 9.53
CA PHE A 160 1.38 2.06 9.32
C PHE A 160 2.33 2.70 8.31
N ALA A 161 1.85 3.66 7.53
CA ALA A 161 2.69 4.41 6.62
C ALA A 161 2.41 5.92 6.63
N ILE A 162 3.46 6.73 6.48
CA ILE A 162 3.38 8.18 6.30
C ILE A 162 3.85 8.54 4.90
N PHE A 163 3.04 9.30 4.17
CA PHE A 163 3.33 9.72 2.81
C PHE A 163 3.44 11.25 2.74
N PHE A 164 4.66 11.76 2.57
CA PHE A 164 4.91 13.17 2.29
C PHE A 164 4.87 13.42 0.78
N ALA A 165 3.96 14.28 0.32
CA ALA A 165 3.81 14.67 -1.08
C ALA A 165 3.78 13.46 -2.05
N GLY A 166 3.06 12.40 -1.67
CA GLY A 166 3.11 11.11 -2.35
C GLY A 166 2.29 11.04 -3.64
N THR A 167 2.49 9.96 -4.38
CA THR A 167 1.71 9.59 -5.57
C THR A 167 1.20 8.15 -5.43
N PRO A 168 0.13 7.75 -6.15
CA PRO A 168 -0.45 6.42 -6.05
C PRO A 168 0.56 5.28 -6.23
N PRO A 169 0.33 4.11 -5.60
CA PRO A 169 1.24 2.98 -5.70
C PRO A 169 1.32 2.44 -7.12
N LEU A 170 2.50 1.94 -7.49
CA LEU A 170 2.72 1.17 -8.70
C LEU A 170 2.64 -0.32 -8.36
N VAL A 171 1.83 -1.08 -9.09
CA VAL A 171 1.74 -2.54 -8.95
C VAL A 171 2.18 -3.24 -10.23
N ALA A 172 2.60 -4.50 -10.10
CA ALA A 172 2.93 -5.32 -11.25
C ALA A 172 1.70 -5.60 -12.12
N GLU A 173 1.82 -5.40 -13.42
CA GLU A 173 0.84 -5.81 -14.44
C GLU A 173 1.59 -6.22 -15.72
N GLY A 174 1.41 -7.48 -16.15
CA GLY A 174 2.22 -8.06 -17.22
C GLY A 174 3.71 -7.99 -16.90
N ASP A 175 4.51 -7.52 -17.86
CA ASP A 175 5.97 -7.37 -17.71
C ASP A 175 6.38 -6.06 -17.01
N GLY A 176 5.42 -5.18 -16.68
CA GLY A 176 5.69 -3.85 -16.15
C GLY A 176 4.94 -3.51 -14.87
N PHE A 177 4.76 -2.21 -14.66
CA PHE A 177 3.98 -1.67 -13.53
C PHE A 177 2.99 -0.61 -13.99
N VAL A 178 1.88 -0.52 -13.26
CA VAL A 178 0.85 0.51 -13.46
C VAL A 178 0.48 1.17 -12.15
N ALA A 179 0.11 2.45 -12.19
CA ALA A 179 -0.43 3.14 -11.04
C ALA A 179 -1.82 2.58 -10.71
N ARG A 180 -2.06 2.20 -9.45
CA ARG A 180 -3.40 1.84 -8.96
C ARG A 180 -4.15 3.10 -8.58
N LEU A 181 -5.11 3.48 -9.41
CA LEU A 181 -6.03 4.58 -9.13
C LEU A 181 -7.32 4.05 -8.50
N ALA A 182 -7.86 4.83 -7.55
CA ALA A 182 -9.01 4.41 -6.74
C ALA A 182 -10.30 4.28 -7.55
N ASP A 183 -10.48 5.07 -8.61
CA ASP A 183 -11.63 5.01 -9.49
C ASP A 183 -11.67 3.75 -10.38
N GLU A 184 -10.53 3.07 -10.54
CA GLU A 184 -10.40 1.80 -11.28
C GLU A 184 -10.38 0.57 -10.36
N HIS A 185 -9.83 0.71 -9.15
CA HIS A 185 -9.48 -0.43 -8.30
C HIS A 185 -9.99 -0.34 -6.86
N GLY A 186 -10.60 0.77 -6.45
CA GLY A 186 -10.98 1.02 -5.07
C GLY A 186 -9.75 1.08 -4.14
N THR A 187 -9.94 0.60 -2.91
CA THR A 187 -8.90 0.58 -1.87
C THR A 187 -7.78 -0.40 -2.23
N SER A 188 -6.55 0.11 -2.36
CA SER A 188 -5.33 -0.68 -2.59
C SER A 188 -4.50 -0.88 -1.32
N ILE A 189 -4.63 0.02 -0.33
CA ILE A 189 -3.89 -0.01 0.92
C ILE A 189 -4.88 0.04 2.08
N SER A 190 -4.96 -1.03 2.87
CA SER A 190 -5.93 -1.20 3.96
C SER A 190 -5.36 -0.99 5.36
N ILE A 191 -4.08 -0.64 5.49
CA ILE A 191 -3.48 -0.27 6.77
C ILE A 191 -3.76 1.21 7.07
N PRO A 192 -3.71 1.64 8.35
CA PRO A 192 -3.73 3.06 8.68
C PRO A 192 -2.62 3.83 7.97
N THR A 193 -2.93 5.02 7.47
CA THR A 193 -1.99 5.86 6.71
C THR A 193 -2.10 7.32 7.14
N PHE A 194 -0.99 8.07 7.02
CA PHE A 194 -0.98 9.51 7.26
C PHE A 194 -0.37 10.24 6.08
N HIS A 195 -1.18 11.06 5.42
CA HIS A 195 -0.79 11.76 4.21
C HIS A 195 -0.52 13.22 4.56
N VAL A 196 0.70 13.64 4.27
CA VAL A 196 1.17 14.99 4.53
C VAL A 196 1.48 15.64 3.19
N PHE A 197 0.81 16.74 2.88
CA PHE A 197 1.01 17.44 1.62
C PHE A 197 0.87 18.95 1.83
N GLY A 198 1.23 19.73 0.81
CA GLY A 198 1.06 21.18 0.83
C GLY A 198 0.04 21.62 -0.20
N SER A 199 -0.90 22.48 0.17
CA SER A 199 -1.87 23.05 -0.78
C SER A 199 -1.23 23.92 -1.87
N ASN A 200 0.00 24.39 -1.65
CA ASN A 200 0.80 25.08 -2.67
C ASN A 200 1.71 24.14 -3.48
N ASP A 201 1.61 22.82 -3.28
CA ASP A 201 2.29 21.82 -4.07
C ASP A 201 1.65 21.70 -5.47
N PRO A 202 2.37 21.91 -6.58
CA PRO A 202 1.83 21.67 -7.92
C PRO A 202 1.36 20.22 -8.14
N LEU A 203 1.84 19.26 -7.34
CA LEU A 203 1.49 17.85 -7.42
C LEU A 203 0.44 17.43 -6.38
N VAL A 204 -0.28 18.38 -5.76
CA VAL A 204 -1.29 18.08 -4.72
C VAL A 204 -2.32 17.02 -5.14
N TYR A 205 -2.74 17.02 -6.41
CA TYR A 205 -3.67 15.99 -6.91
C TYR A 205 -3.09 14.58 -6.85
N SER A 206 -1.77 14.41 -6.95
CA SER A 206 -1.14 13.10 -6.77
C SER A 206 -1.25 12.61 -5.32
N SER A 207 -1.11 13.52 -4.36
CA SER A 207 -1.27 13.17 -2.94
C SER A 207 -2.72 12.85 -2.60
N VAL A 208 -3.68 13.59 -3.17
CA VAL A 208 -5.10 13.26 -3.01
C VAL A 208 -5.46 11.93 -3.69
N ALA A 209 -4.92 11.65 -4.89
CA ALA A 209 -5.14 10.36 -5.55
C ALA A 209 -4.55 9.18 -4.75
N LEU A 210 -3.40 9.38 -4.09
CA LEU A 210 -2.84 8.38 -3.17
C LEU A 210 -3.73 8.17 -1.94
N TYR A 211 -4.26 9.24 -1.35
CA TYR A 211 -5.23 9.16 -0.27
C TYR A 211 -6.49 8.37 -0.68
N ASN A 212 -7.01 8.60 -1.88
CA ASN A 212 -8.17 7.86 -2.40
C ASN A 212 -7.89 6.37 -2.59
N ALA A 213 -6.63 5.97 -2.82
CA ALA A 213 -6.23 4.57 -2.95
C ALA A 213 -6.03 3.87 -1.58
N CYS A 214 -6.16 4.59 -0.47
CA CYS A 214 -6.05 4.07 0.89
C CYS A 214 -7.43 3.91 1.53
N ASP A 215 -7.53 3.10 2.58
CA ASP A 215 -8.73 3.02 3.41
C ASP A 215 -8.95 4.37 4.13
N GLN A 216 -9.96 5.11 3.68
CA GLN A 216 -10.25 6.46 4.15
C GLN A 216 -10.76 6.52 5.59
N ASP A 217 -11.31 5.41 6.12
CA ASP A 217 -11.74 5.33 7.52
C ASP A 217 -10.54 5.24 8.48
N LEU A 218 -9.39 4.79 7.96
CA LEU A 218 -8.13 4.64 8.71
C LEU A 218 -7.09 5.72 8.35
N ALA A 219 -7.31 6.46 7.27
CA ALA A 219 -6.36 7.44 6.75
C ALA A 219 -6.55 8.84 7.35
N GLN A 220 -5.45 9.53 7.62
CA GLN A 220 -5.44 10.94 8.04
C GLN A 220 -4.77 11.82 6.99
N LEU A 221 -5.22 13.08 6.91
CA LEU A 221 -4.68 14.11 6.02
C LEU A 221 -4.16 15.29 6.84
N TYR A 222 -3.01 15.82 6.45
CA TYR A 222 -2.49 17.08 6.97
C TYR A 222 -1.93 17.95 5.84
N ASP A 223 -2.51 19.15 5.71
CA ASP A 223 -2.03 20.18 4.79
C ASP A 223 -1.10 21.14 5.53
N HIS A 224 0.19 21.11 5.21
CA HIS A 224 1.18 22.01 5.81
C HIS A 224 1.27 23.38 5.10
N GLY A 225 0.50 23.61 4.03
CA GLY A 225 0.37 24.89 3.34
C GLY A 225 1.58 25.35 2.51
N LEU A 226 2.65 24.55 2.42
CA LEU A 226 3.86 24.88 1.64
C LEU A 226 3.83 24.18 0.27
N GLY A 227 4.96 24.20 -0.45
CA GLY A 227 5.10 23.52 -1.74
C GLY A 227 5.46 22.03 -1.63
N HIS A 228 6.08 21.48 -2.68
CA HIS A 228 6.54 20.08 -2.74
C HIS A 228 7.80 19.87 -1.87
N LEU A 229 7.62 19.67 -0.57
CA LEU A 229 8.70 19.50 0.41
C LEU A 229 8.24 18.78 1.67
N VAL A 230 9.19 18.40 2.54
CA VAL A 230 8.91 17.99 3.92
C VAL A 230 8.97 19.23 4.82
N PRO A 231 7.90 19.58 5.57
CA PRO A 231 7.88 20.77 6.41
C PRO A 231 8.84 20.60 7.60
N ARG A 232 9.50 21.69 7.98
CA ARG A 232 10.56 21.71 9.01
C ARG A 232 10.40 22.83 10.03
N ASP A 233 9.43 23.71 9.83
CA ASP A 233 9.08 24.74 10.80
C ASP A 233 8.44 24.11 12.03
N ALA A 234 8.57 24.80 13.18
CA ALA A 234 8.17 24.27 14.48
C ALA A 234 6.68 23.91 14.53
N ASP A 235 5.82 24.79 14.00
CA ASP A 235 4.37 24.62 14.05
C ASP A 235 3.92 23.36 13.29
N ASN A 236 4.47 23.13 12.09
CA ASN A 236 4.19 21.91 11.34
C ASN A 236 4.78 20.67 12.02
N VAL A 237 5.99 20.75 12.57
CA VAL A 237 6.62 19.62 13.25
C VAL A 237 5.81 19.18 14.48
N GLU A 238 5.33 20.14 15.27
CA GLU A 238 4.49 19.88 16.45
C GLU A 238 3.17 19.21 16.05
N GLN A 239 2.44 19.78 15.09
CA GLN A 239 1.16 19.24 14.64
C GLN A 239 1.29 17.84 14.03
N LEU A 240 2.29 17.62 13.17
CA LEU A 240 2.57 16.30 12.62
C LEU A 240 2.90 15.29 13.73
N GLY A 241 3.65 15.73 14.74
CA GLY A 241 4.03 14.90 15.87
C GLY A 241 2.84 14.45 16.71
N ASP A 242 1.90 15.36 16.96
CA ASP A 242 0.69 15.06 17.72
C ASP A 242 -0.24 14.10 16.98
N VAL A 243 -0.42 14.31 15.67
CA VAL A 243 -1.19 13.37 14.84
C VAL A 243 -0.57 11.98 14.87
N LEU A 244 0.75 11.87 14.74
CA LEU A 244 1.43 10.58 14.79
C LEU A 244 1.34 9.91 16.17
N ALA A 245 1.46 10.68 17.25
CA ALA A 245 1.32 10.16 18.61
C ALA A 245 -0.07 9.55 18.85
N ASP A 246 -1.11 10.20 18.37
CA ASP A 246 -2.49 9.71 18.43
C ASP A 246 -2.66 8.41 17.64
N VAL A 247 -2.09 8.33 16.44
CA VAL A 247 -2.13 7.12 15.61
C VAL A 247 -1.43 5.95 16.29
N ILE A 248 -0.19 6.15 16.74
CA ILE A 248 0.59 5.10 17.41
C ILE A 248 -0.17 4.59 18.64
N THR A 249 -0.80 5.49 19.40
CA THR A 249 -1.61 5.12 20.57
C THR A 249 -2.81 4.25 20.17
N ARG A 250 -3.50 4.54 19.07
CA ARG A 250 -4.61 3.71 18.57
C ARG A 250 -4.14 2.33 18.11
N ILE A 251 -3.08 2.29 17.29
CA ILE A 251 -2.50 1.04 16.77
C ILE A 251 -2.07 0.11 17.89
N ASN A 252 -1.42 0.64 18.93
CA ASN A 252 -0.99 -0.14 20.08
C ASN A 252 -2.18 -0.72 20.86
N LYS A 253 -3.24 0.07 21.07
CA LYS A 253 -4.47 -0.39 21.76
C LYS A 253 -5.18 -1.51 21.00
N ASP A 254 -5.28 -1.42 19.68
CA ASP A 254 -5.95 -2.45 18.89
C ASP A 254 -5.12 -3.74 18.83
N SER A 255 -3.79 -3.62 18.78
CA SER A 255 -2.88 -4.76 18.89
C SER A 255 -3.00 -5.51 20.22
N GLU A 256 -3.29 -4.80 21.33
CA GLU A 256 -3.54 -5.41 22.65
C GLU A 256 -4.88 -6.17 22.68
N LYS A 257 -5.96 -5.58 22.15
CA LYS A 257 -7.27 -6.25 22.07
C LYS A 257 -7.22 -7.54 21.25
N ASP A 258 -6.48 -7.53 20.14
CA ASP A 258 -6.33 -8.73 19.30
C ASP A 258 -5.59 -9.85 20.02
N LYS A 259 -4.57 -9.51 20.82
CA LYS A 259 -3.87 -10.47 21.70
C LYS A 259 -4.79 -11.01 22.79
N ASP A 260 -5.59 -10.17 23.43
CA ASP A 260 -6.54 -10.59 24.46
C ASP A 260 -7.62 -11.51 23.87
N LYS A 261 -8.12 -11.19 22.67
CA LYS A 261 -9.11 -12.01 21.96
C LYS A 261 -8.53 -13.36 21.55
N ALA A 262 -7.31 -13.40 21.01
CA ALA A 262 -6.61 -14.64 20.67
C ALA A 262 -6.35 -15.50 21.92
N THR A 263 -5.89 -14.90 23.02
CA THR A 263 -5.66 -15.60 24.30
C THR A 263 -6.96 -16.15 24.88
N SER A 264 -8.06 -15.39 24.79
CA SER A 264 -9.37 -15.85 25.26
C SER A 264 -9.92 -17.00 24.40
N ALA A 265 -9.72 -16.97 23.08
CA ALA A 265 -10.12 -18.05 22.18
C ALA A 265 -9.34 -19.35 22.47
N THR A 266 -8.02 -19.27 22.69
CA THR A 266 -7.19 -20.42 23.07
C THR A 266 -7.54 -20.99 24.45
N ALA A 267 -7.92 -20.14 25.40
CA ALA A 267 -8.38 -20.59 26.72
C ALA A 267 -9.72 -21.33 26.64
N VAL A 268 -10.64 -20.87 25.78
CA VAL A 268 -11.94 -21.54 25.55
C VAL A 268 -11.75 -22.88 24.84
N THR A 269 -10.86 -22.99 23.86
CA THR A 269 -10.57 -24.28 23.20
C THR A 269 -9.92 -25.27 24.15
N ASN A 270 -8.98 -24.83 25.00
CA ASN A 270 -8.35 -25.70 26.00
C ASN A 270 -9.35 -26.13 27.09
N ALA A 271 -10.29 -25.26 27.49
CA ALA A 271 -11.35 -25.64 28.43
C ALA A 271 -12.31 -26.69 27.84
N ALA A 272 -12.65 -26.57 26.55
CA ALA A 272 -13.48 -27.55 25.84
C ALA A 272 -12.78 -28.92 25.66
N GLU A 273 -11.46 -28.93 25.45
CA GLU A 273 -10.69 -30.19 25.44
C GLU A 273 -10.61 -30.82 26.83
N ILE A 274 -10.45 -30.04 27.91
CA ILE A 274 -10.40 -30.57 29.29
C ILE A 274 -11.76 -31.15 29.73
N GLU A 275 -12.89 -30.57 29.34
CA GLU A 275 -14.22 -31.13 29.62
C GLU A 275 -14.51 -32.42 28.83
N SER A 276 -13.83 -32.66 27.69
CA SER A 276 -13.98 -33.90 26.91
C SER A 276 -13.18 -35.10 27.47
N VAL A 277 -12.26 -34.87 28.42
CA VAL A 277 -11.41 -35.92 29.01
C VAL A 277 -11.94 -36.42 30.37
N SER A 278 -12.95 -35.79 30.96
CA SER A 278 -13.50 -36.19 32.28
C SER A 278 -14.77 -37.05 32.22
N ALA A 279 -15.13 -37.61 31.07
CA ALA A 279 -16.34 -38.43 30.90
C ALA A 279 -16.04 -39.80 30.26
N SER A 280 -15.30 -40.65 30.95
CA SER A 280 -15.44 -42.10 30.73
C SER A 280 -14.91 -42.90 31.92
N ASP A 281 -15.83 -43.39 32.76
CA ASP A 281 -15.57 -44.57 33.58
C ASP A 281 -16.88 -45.33 33.86
N THR A 282 -16.79 -46.66 33.75
CA THR A 282 -17.77 -47.74 34.04
C THR A 282 -18.93 -47.91 33.04
N GLU A 283 -19.25 -49.08 32.47
CA GLU A 283 -19.10 -50.49 32.88
C GLU A 283 -19.40 -51.48 31.69
N PRO A 284 -19.58 -52.82 31.81
CA PRO A 284 -18.74 -53.82 31.16
C PRO A 284 -19.38 -54.67 30.03
N SER A 285 -18.54 -55.55 29.48
CA SER A 285 -18.70 -56.53 28.40
C SER A 285 -19.90 -57.49 28.48
N ALA A 286 -20.45 -57.84 27.30
CA ALA A 286 -20.99 -59.18 27.03
C ALA A 286 -20.93 -59.53 25.52
N ASP A 287 -20.47 -60.74 25.26
CA ASP A 287 -20.29 -61.40 23.96
C ASP A 287 -21.59 -61.65 23.17
N GLY A 288 -21.44 -61.82 21.84
CA GLY A 288 -22.06 -62.98 21.18
C GLY A 288 -22.86 -62.75 19.89
N TYR A 289 -22.37 -63.44 18.85
CA TYR A 289 -23.10 -64.09 17.75
C TYR A 289 -23.32 -63.40 16.39
N SER A 290 -22.93 -64.18 15.37
CA SER A 290 -22.99 -63.95 13.93
C SER A 290 -24.31 -64.46 13.31
N ALA A 291 -24.72 -63.91 12.16
CA ALA A 291 -25.38 -64.68 11.09
C ALA A 291 -25.44 -63.90 9.74
N THR A 292 -24.81 -64.48 8.71
CA THR A 292 -25.23 -64.72 7.31
C THR A 292 -26.26 -63.81 6.58
N GLY A 293 -25.94 -63.44 5.33
CA GLY A 293 -26.75 -62.66 4.33
C GLY A 293 -28.01 -63.37 3.77
N PRO A 294 -28.53 -63.13 2.53
CA PRO A 294 -27.94 -62.45 1.35
C PRO A 294 -28.88 -61.53 0.50
N SER A 295 -28.30 -60.91 -0.55
CA SER A 295 -28.80 -60.73 -1.95
C SER A 295 -30.06 -59.92 -2.33
N SER A 296 -29.89 -59.20 -3.47
CA SER A 296 -30.83 -58.78 -4.53
C SER A 296 -31.62 -57.47 -4.31
N ALA A 297 -32.00 -56.67 -5.30
CA ALA A 297 -31.70 -56.44 -6.73
C ALA A 297 -32.71 -55.35 -7.19
N ALA A 298 -32.44 -54.71 -8.34
CA ALA A 298 -33.42 -53.99 -9.19
C ALA A 298 -33.98 -52.64 -8.64
N SER A 299 -34.36 -51.64 -9.44
CA SER A 299 -34.31 -51.31 -10.87
C SER A 299 -35.02 -49.94 -11.04
N SER A 300 -35.19 -49.50 -12.30
CA SER A 300 -36.01 -48.42 -12.87
C SER A 300 -35.45 -46.99 -12.72
N ASP A 301 -35.03 -46.33 -13.81
CA ASP A 301 -35.85 -45.76 -14.92
C ASP A 301 -36.61 -44.52 -14.39
N GLU A 302 -36.70 -43.36 -15.04
CA GLU A 302 -36.80 -42.97 -16.46
C GLU A 302 -36.61 -41.42 -16.48
N SER A 303 -35.91 -40.83 -17.46
CA SER A 303 -36.46 -39.98 -18.56
C SER A 303 -37.14 -38.65 -18.10
N SER A 304 -37.09 -37.52 -18.78
CA SER A 304 -36.81 -37.17 -20.17
C SER A 304 -36.64 -35.63 -20.34
N ASP A 305 -36.01 -35.26 -21.47
CA ASP A 305 -36.28 -34.13 -22.37
C ASP A 305 -36.15 -32.67 -21.87
N LEU A 306 -35.18 -31.91 -22.40
CA LEU A 306 -35.19 -31.21 -23.70
C LEU A 306 -36.36 -30.23 -23.81
N ASP A 307 -36.07 -28.93 -23.75
CA ASP A 307 -36.35 -28.13 -24.94
C ASP A 307 -35.53 -26.85 -25.07
N SER A 308 -35.15 -26.63 -26.32
CA SER A 308 -34.40 -25.50 -26.84
C SER A 308 -35.37 -24.45 -27.38
N ARG A 309 -35.04 -23.15 -27.31
CA ARG A 309 -35.56 -22.18 -28.27
C ARG A 309 -34.70 -20.91 -28.34
N SER A 310 -34.02 -20.82 -29.47
CA SER A 310 -33.49 -19.61 -30.08
C SER A 310 -34.63 -18.71 -30.57
N SER A 311 -34.41 -17.39 -30.53
CA SER A 311 -34.97 -16.48 -31.54
C SER A 311 -34.06 -15.26 -31.71
N GLN A 312 -33.69 -15.02 -32.97
CA GLN A 312 -33.06 -13.81 -33.46
C GLN A 312 -34.13 -12.73 -33.71
N GLY A 313 -33.77 -11.45 -33.72
CA GLY A 313 -34.61 -10.42 -34.31
C GLY A 313 -34.27 -8.95 -34.04
N VAL A 314 -33.26 -8.42 -34.74
CA VAL A 314 -33.19 -7.12 -35.47
C VAL A 314 -33.70 -5.82 -34.82
N GLY A 315 -32.86 -4.77 -34.86
CA GLY A 315 -33.30 -3.36 -34.79
C GLY A 315 -32.17 -2.33 -34.73
N SER A 316 -31.73 -1.85 -35.90
CA SER A 316 -30.83 -0.70 -36.10
C SER A 316 -31.59 0.63 -36.05
N GLU A 317 -30.99 1.69 -35.50
CA GLU A 317 -31.02 3.07 -36.05
C GLU A 317 -30.10 4.01 -35.24
N GLY A 318 -29.43 4.93 -35.94
CA GLY A 318 -28.48 5.90 -35.39
C GLY A 318 -28.97 7.34 -35.40
N ILE A 319 -28.00 8.28 -35.40
CA ILE A 319 -28.10 9.75 -35.60
C ILE A 319 -28.25 10.54 -34.26
N ALA A 320 -27.55 11.64 -33.92
CA ALA A 320 -26.67 12.58 -34.62
C ALA A 320 -25.72 13.31 -33.64
N LYS A 321 -24.59 13.79 -34.21
CA LYS A 321 -23.81 14.94 -33.74
C LYS A 321 -24.56 16.26 -33.98
N VAL A 322 -24.44 17.20 -33.04
CA VAL A 322 -24.37 18.65 -33.27
C VAL A 322 -23.27 19.19 -32.36
#